data_AF-C5EDJ3-F1
#
_entry.id   AF-C5EDJ3-F1
#
_cell.length_a   1.000
_cell.length_b   1.000
_cell.length_c   1.000
_cell.angle_alpha   90.00
_cell.angle_beta   90.00
_cell.angle_gamma   90.00
#
_symmetry.space_group_name_H-M   'P 1'
#
loop_
_entity.id
_entity.type
_entity.pdbx_description
1 polymer ?
#
loop_
_entity_poly.entity_id
_entity_poly.type
_entity_poly.pdbx_seq_one_letter_code
_entity_poly.pdbx_strand_id
1 'polypeptide(L)'
;MSACFGVGMVAGPVAGGLLGAISLHAPFLAAAVLNGLNLLLGCFLMQESHKGERRPMPLRAFNPVSSFRWARGMTIVAALMTVFFIMQLVGQVPAALWVIFGEDRFRWSATMIGLSLAVFGILHALAQAFVTGPATKRFGEKQAIIAGMAADALGYVLLAFATRGWMAFPIMILLASGGIGMPALQAMLSRQV
;
A
#
# COMPACT_ATOMS: atom_id res chain seq x y z
N MET A 1 -5.47 13.77 0.71
CA MET A 1 -4.73 12.83 -0.16
C MET A 1 -5.39 11.45 -0.27
N SER A 2 -5.97 10.91 0.81
CA SER A 2 -6.39 9.50 0.88
C SER A 2 -7.45 9.07 -0.15
N ALA A 3 -8.41 9.93 -0.52
CA ALA A 3 -9.45 9.58 -1.50
C ALA A 3 -8.90 9.43 -2.93
N CYS A 4 -8.10 10.39 -3.41
CA CYS A 4 -7.50 10.33 -4.76
C CYS A 4 -6.50 9.17 -4.89
N PHE A 5 -5.75 8.86 -3.84
CA PHE A 5 -4.84 7.72 -3.80
C PHE A 5 -5.60 6.38 -3.89
N GLY A 6 -6.70 6.24 -3.14
CA GLY A 6 -7.57 5.06 -3.21
C GLY A 6 -8.18 4.86 -4.59
N VAL A 7 -8.70 5.93 -5.20
CA VAL A 7 -9.23 5.89 -6.58
C VAL A 7 -8.14 5.48 -7.57
N GLY A 8 -6.92 6.00 -7.44
CA GLY A 8 -5.78 5.62 -8.28
C GLY A 8 -5.37 4.15 -8.13
N MET A 9 -5.36 3.63 -6.90
CA MET A 9 -5.06 2.21 -6.63
C MET A 9 -6.08 1.25 -7.24
N VAL A 10 -7.34 1.66 -7.40
CA VAL A 10 -8.39 0.84 -8.00
C VAL A 10 -8.42 1.01 -9.52
N ALA A 11 -8.40 2.25 -10.00
CA ALA A 11 -8.48 2.56 -11.42
C ALA A 11 -7.23 2.14 -12.20
N GLY A 12 -6.05 2.22 -11.58
CA GLY A 12 -4.76 1.88 -12.19
C GLY A 12 -4.69 0.43 -12.69
N PRO A 13 -4.91 -0.58 -11.82
CA PRO A 13 -4.88 -1.99 -12.22
C PRO A 13 -5.97 -2.38 -13.23
N VAL A 14 -7.18 -1.79 -13.14
CA VAL A 14 -8.23 -2.04 -14.14
C VAL A 14 -7.81 -1.51 -15.51
N ALA A 15 -7.39 -0.25 -15.58
CA ALA A 15 -6.96 0.36 -16.83
C ALA A 15 -5.71 -0.34 -17.38
N GLY A 16 -4.74 -0.67 -16.52
CA GLY A 16 -3.52 -1.38 -16.89
C GLY A 16 -3.78 -2.81 -17.38
N GLY A 17 -4.70 -3.55 -16.74
CA GLY A 17 -5.08 -4.90 -17.16
C GLY A 17 -5.84 -4.94 -18.50
N LEU A 18 -6.75 -3.98 -18.71
CA LEU A 18 -7.48 -3.84 -19.98
C LEU A 18 -6.56 -3.42 -21.13
N LEU A 19 -5.69 -2.43 -20.90
CA LEU A 19 -4.73 -1.98 -21.91
C LEU A 19 -3.64 -3.02 -22.17
N GLY A 20 -3.19 -3.73 -21.14
CA GLY A 20 -2.21 -4.80 -21.23
C GLY A 20 -2.69 -6.00 -22.05
N ALA A 21 -4.01 -6.21 -22.15
CA ALA A 21 -4.59 -7.23 -23.00
C ALA A 21 -4.50 -6.89 -24.51
N ILE A 22 -4.39 -5.61 -24.86
CA ILE A 22 -4.24 -5.15 -26.25
C ILE A 22 -2.77 -5.14 -26.66
N SER A 23 -1.90 -4.61 -25.79
CA SER A 23 -0.44 -4.60 -26.02
C SER A 23 0.29 -4.40 -24.71
N LEU A 24 1.45 -5.05 -24.56
CA LEU A 24 2.32 -4.91 -23.39
C LEU A 24 2.79 -3.45 -23.16
N HIS A 25 2.85 -2.63 -24.23
CA HIS A 25 3.30 -1.24 -24.16
C HIS A 25 2.18 -0.22 -23.86
N ALA A 26 0.92 -0.58 -24.12
CA ALA A 26 -0.21 0.34 -24.01
C ALA A 26 -0.42 0.91 -22.58
N PRO A 27 -0.27 0.13 -21.49
CA PRO A 27 -0.36 0.66 -20.12
C PRO A 27 0.68 1.76 -19.85
N PHE A 28 1.90 1.58 -20.34
CA PHE A 28 3.00 2.53 -20.13
C PHE A 28 2.78 3.84 -20.87
N LEU A 29 2.26 3.77 -22.11
CA LEU A 29 1.93 4.96 -22.87
C LEU A 29 0.79 5.76 -22.22
N ALA A 30 -0.26 5.07 -21.75
CA ALA A 30 -1.35 5.71 -21.02
C ALA A 30 -0.86 6.38 -19.71
N ALA A 31 0.02 5.70 -18.96
CA ALA A 31 0.64 6.26 -17.76
C ALA A 31 1.50 7.50 -18.06
N ALA A 32 2.23 7.51 -19.18
CA ALA A 32 3.02 8.65 -19.62
C ALA A 32 2.14 9.86 -19.98
N VAL A 33 1.04 9.64 -20.71
CA VAL A 33 0.08 10.70 -21.04
C VAL A 33 -0.57 11.28 -19.79
N LEU A 34 -1.02 10.43 -18.86
CA LEU A 34 -1.62 10.87 -17.60
C LEU A 34 -0.63 11.68 -16.74
N ASN A 35 0.64 11.25 -16.66
CA ASN A 35 1.66 12.03 -15.97
C ASN A 35 1.98 13.37 -16.68
N GLY A 36 2.02 13.38 -18.00
CA GLY A 36 2.20 14.60 -18.78
C GLY A 36 1.06 15.60 -18.53
N LEU A 37 -0.18 15.14 -18.52
CA LEU A 37 -1.34 15.95 -18.16
C LEU A 37 -1.24 16.46 -16.72
N ASN A 38 -0.84 15.62 -15.77
CA ASN A 38 -0.67 16.03 -14.37
C ASN A 38 0.43 17.09 -14.22
N LEU A 39 1.53 16.99 -14.97
CA LEU A 39 2.58 18.00 -15.01
C LEU A 39 2.06 19.32 -15.57
N LEU A 40 1.32 19.29 -16.69
CA LEU A 40 0.74 20.50 -17.29
C LEU A 40 -0.25 21.16 -16.33
N LEU A 41 -1.13 20.39 -15.70
CA LEU A 41 -2.05 20.90 -14.68
C LEU A 41 -1.29 21.47 -13.48
N GLY A 42 -0.21 20.83 -13.02
CA GLY A 42 0.65 21.36 -11.98
C GLY A 42 1.30 22.69 -12.37
N CYS A 43 1.81 22.82 -13.60
CA CYS A 43 2.45 24.04 -14.07
C CYS A 43 1.46 25.20 -14.27
N PHE A 44 0.22 24.92 -14.72
CA PHE A 44 -0.74 25.97 -15.10
C PHE A 44 -1.84 26.23 -14.07
N LEU A 45 -2.31 25.23 -13.32
CA LEU A 45 -3.40 25.37 -12.35
C LEU A 45 -2.91 25.50 -10.90
N MET A 46 -1.80 24.88 -10.50
CA MET A 46 -1.29 25.05 -9.14
C MET A 46 -0.64 26.43 -9.01
N GLN A 47 -1.39 27.37 -8.44
CA GLN A 47 -0.82 28.60 -7.91
C GLN A 47 -0.02 28.28 -6.65
N GLU A 48 1.16 28.88 -6.53
CA GLU A 48 2.07 28.68 -5.40
C GLU A 48 1.35 28.97 -4.07
N SER A 49 0.97 27.92 -3.35
CA SER A 49 0.23 28.05 -2.07
C SER A 49 1.08 28.65 -0.94
N HIS A 50 2.39 28.79 -1.13
CA HIS A 50 3.31 29.22 -0.08
C HIS A 50 4.08 30.49 -0.48
N LYS A 51 3.53 31.66 -0.13
CA LYS A 51 4.30 32.91 -0.03
C LYS A 51 5.03 32.94 1.32
N GLY A 52 6.06 32.11 1.48
CA GLY A 52 6.79 31.99 2.75
C GLY A 52 8.29 31.90 2.52
N GLU A 53 9.02 32.73 3.25
CA GLU A 53 10.47 32.95 3.22
C GLU A 53 11.29 31.69 2.90
N ARG A 54 12.15 31.80 1.88
CA ARG A 54 13.20 30.81 1.59
C ARG A 54 14.19 30.80 2.75
N ARG A 55 13.91 30.02 3.80
CA ARG A 55 14.93 29.71 4.82
C ARG A 55 16.01 28.86 4.15
N PRO A 56 17.29 29.26 4.21
CA PRO A 56 18.36 28.44 3.67
C PRO A 56 18.39 27.11 4.43
N MET A 57 18.06 26.02 3.76
CA MET A 57 18.13 24.69 4.33
C MET A 57 19.61 24.29 4.41
N PRO A 58 20.16 24.01 5.60
CA PRO A 58 21.53 23.55 5.71
C PRO A 58 21.66 22.18 5.05
N LEU A 59 22.69 21.98 4.22
CA LEU A 59 23.00 20.70 3.55
C LEU A 59 23.13 19.51 4.51
N ARG A 60 23.37 19.75 5.81
CA ARG A 60 23.35 18.73 6.87
C ARG A 60 21.96 18.15 7.17
N ALA A 61 20.88 18.85 6.82
CA ALA A 61 19.51 18.34 6.96
C ALA A 61 19.20 17.22 5.95
N PHE A 62 19.99 17.09 4.87
CA PHE A 62 19.85 16.03 3.87
C PHE A 62 20.51 14.70 4.27
N ASN A 63 20.98 14.54 5.51
CA ASN A 63 21.59 13.30 5.95
C ASN A 63 20.54 12.36 6.61
N PRO A 64 19.94 11.41 5.87
CA PRO A 64 18.96 10.47 6.43
C PRO A 64 19.58 9.53 7.48
N VAL A 65 20.91 9.37 7.47
CA VAL A 65 21.63 8.47 8.39
C VAL A 65 21.72 9.08 9.80
N SER A 66 21.74 10.41 9.94
CA SER A 66 21.72 11.04 11.27
C SER A 66 20.43 10.80 12.03
N SER A 67 19.28 10.67 11.35
CA SER A 67 18.00 10.32 11.96
C SER A 67 18.02 8.92 12.57
N PHE A 68 18.77 7.99 11.96
CA PHE A 68 18.93 6.63 12.46
C PHE A 68 19.80 6.55 13.72
N ARG A 69 20.78 7.46 13.88
CA ARG A 69 21.61 7.56 15.09
C ARG A 69 20.81 8.01 16.31
N TRP A 70 19.83 8.89 16.11
CA TRP A 70 18.90 9.33 17.17
C TRP A 70 17.94 8.20 17.58
N ALA A 71 17.39 7.46 16.61
CA ALA A 71 16.53 6.31 16.88
C ALA A 71 17.23 5.15 17.62
N ARG A 72 18.55 5.01 17.45
CA ARG A 72 19.36 3.97 18.10
C ARG A 72 19.45 4.11 19.63
N GLY A 73 19.14 5.29 20.18
CA GLY A 73 19.12 5.55 21.62
C GLY A 73 17.86 5.03 22.34
N MET A 74 16.81 4.67 21.60
CA MET A 74 15.53 4.23 22.15
C MET A 74 15.20 2.82 21.65
N THR A 75 15.51 1.80 22.45
CA THR A 75 15.28 0.38 22.12
C THR A 75 13.85 0.08 21.64
N ILE A 76 12.86 0.82 22.16
CA ILE A 76 11.44 0.70 21.75
C ILE A 76 11.23 1.20 20.32
N VAL A 77 11.84 2.31 19.92
CA VAL A 77 11.72 2.86 18.57
C VAL A 77 12.38 1.93 17.55
N ALA A 78 13.56 1.39 17.88
CA ALA A 78 14.23 0.39 17.03
C ALA A 78 13.39 -0.90 16.84
N ALA A 79 12.71 -1.36 17.89
CA ALA A 79 11.79 -2.50 17.80
C ALA A 79 10.58 -2.20 16.89
N LEU A 80 9.95 -1.02 17.06
CA LEU A 80 8.82 -0.60 16.22
C LEU A 80 9.24 -0.40 14.75
N MET A 81 10.42 0.14 14.49
CA MET A 81 10.97 0.25 13.14
C MET A 81 11.23 -1.12 12.51
N THR A 82 11.71 -2.10 13.27
CA THR A 82 11.87 -3.47 12.79
C THR A 82 10.53 -4.10 12.43
N VAL A 83 9.50 -3.94 13.27
CA VAL A 83 8.14 -4.40 12.97
C VAL A 83 7.59 -3.72 11.72
N PHE A 84 7.74 -2.40 11.60
CA PHE A 84 7.34 -1.65 10.42
C PHE A 84 8.02 -2.20 9.16
N PHE A 85 9.33 -2.43 9.22
CA PHE A 85 10.11 -2.97 8.11
C PHE A 85 9.60 -4.35 7.68
N ILE A 86 9.36 -5.25 8.64
CA ILE A 86 8.81 -6.58 8.36
C ILE A 86 7.42 -6.48 7.72
N MET A 87 6.54 -5.63 8.26
CA MET A 87 5.20 -5.42 7.69
C MET A 87 5.27 -4.88 6.26
N GLN A 88 6.16 -3.93 6.00
CA GLN A 88 6.36 -3.40 4.65
C GLN A 88 6.90 -4.48 3.71
N LEU A 89 7.89 -5.26 4.14
CA LEU A 89 8.46 -6.34 3.34
C LEU A 89 7.40 -7.37 2.96
N VAL A 90 6.59 -7.81 3.93
CA VAL A 90 5.47 -8.74 3.70
C VAL A 90 4.42 -8.13 2.78
N GLY A 91 4.08 -6.85 2.95
CA GLY A 91 3.12 -6.14 2.10
C GLY A 91 3.57 -5.98 0.65
N GLN A 92 4.89 -6.03 0.36
CA GLN A 92 5.40 -5.98 -1.02
C GLN A 92 5.35 -7.35 -1.74
N VAL A 93 5.20 -8.46 -1.01
CA VAL A 93 5.19 -9.81 -1.61
C VAL A 93 4.05 -9.96 -2.64
N PRO A 94 2.79 -9.59 -2.36
CA PRO A 94 1.71 -9.67 -3.34
C PRO A 94 1.96 -8.72 -4.50
N ALA A 95 2.49 -7.52 -4.24
CA ALA A 95 2.74 -6.54 -5.30
C ALA A 95 3.70 -7.08 -6.38
N ALA A 96 4.69 -7.87 -5.98
CA ALA A 96 5.66 -8.47 -6.90
C ALA A 96 5.20 -9.82 -7.49
N LEU A 97 4.56 -10.67 -6.69
CA LEU A 97 4.31 -12.08 -7.06
C LEU A 97 2.88 -12.36 -7.49
N TRP A 98 1.90 -11.49 -7.21
CA TRP A 98 0.48 -11.78 -7.46
C TRP A 98 0.17 -12.06 -8.92
N VAL A 99 0.79 -11.30 -9.83
CA VAL A 99 0.64 -11.48 -11.28
C VAL A 99 1.17 -12.86 -11.69
N ILE A 100 2.42 -13.16 -11.32
CA ILE A 100 3.10 -14.42 -11.67
C ILE A 100 2.35 -15.63 -11.09
N PHE A 101 1.94 -15.53 -9.81
CA PHE A 101 1.18 -16.57 -9.13
C PHE A 101 -0.20 -16.80 -9.78
N GLY A 102 -0.90 -15.72 -10.16
CA GLY A 102 -2.18 -15.79 -10.84
C GLY A 102 -2.10 -16.45 -12.22
N GLU A 103 -1.05 -16.13 -12.98
CA GLU A 103 -0.79 -16.72 -14.30
C GLU A 103 -0.41 -18.20 -14.19
N ASP A 104 0.59 -18.55 -13.36
CA ASP A 104 1.11 -19.91 -13.26
C ASP A 104 0.10 -20.88 -12.61
N ARG A 105 -0.53 -20.46 -11.51
CA ARG A 105 -1.40 -21.34 -10.72
C ARG A 105 -2.83 -21.42 -11.25
N PHE A 106 -3.39 -20.29 -11.69
CA PHE A 106 -4.80 -20.19 -12.05
C PHE A 106 -5.03 -19.93 -13.54
N ARG A 107 -3.97 -19.77 -14.34
CA ARG A 107 -4.04 -19.41 -15.77
C ARG A 107 -4.90 -18.17 -16.01
N TRP A 108 -4.82 -17.20 -15.11
CA TRP A 108 -5.55 -15.95 -15.25
C TRP A 108 -5.02 -15.10 -16.40
N SER A 109 -5.92 -14.45 -17.12
CA SER A 109 -5.57 -13.41 -18.09
C SER A 109 -5.18 -12.11 -17.39
N ALA A 110 -4.42 -11.25 -18.08
CA ALA A 110 -4.05 -9.91 -17.60
C ALA A 110 -5.27 -9.09 -17.13
N THR A 111 -6.42 -9.25 -17.78
CA THR A 111 -7.69 -8.62 -17.39
C THR A 111 -8.19 -9.10 -16.03
N MET A 112 -8.15 -10.41 -15.77
CA MET A 112 -8.59 -11.00 -14.51
C MET A 112 -7.66 -10.59 -13.37
N ILE A 113 -6.36 -10.53 -13.63
CA ILE A 113 -5.35 -10.07 -12.65
C ILE A 113 -5.59 -8.60 -12.29
N GLY A 114 -5.76 -7.74 -13.29
CA GLY A 114 -6.07 -6.31 -13.10
C GLY A 114 -7.37 -6.10 -12.31
N LEU A 115 -8.43 -6.83 -12.65
CA LEU A 115 -9.70 -6.78 -11.91
C LEU A 115 -9.54 -7.27 -10.46
N SER A 116 -8.77 -8.33 -10.24
CA SER A 116 -8.51 -8.88 -8.90
C SER A 116 -7.77 -7.86 -8.02
N LEU A 117 -6.77 -7.17 -8.56
CA LEU A 117 -6.03 -6.12 -7.86
C LEU A 117 -6.92 -4.91 -7.54
N ALA A 118 -7.85 -4.57 -8.44
CA ALA A 118 -8.82 -3.52 -8.20
C ALA A 118 -9.80 -3.87 -7.09
N VAL A 119 -10.33 -5.11 -7.10
CA VAL A 119 -11.17 -5.63 -6.01
C VAL A 119 -10.41 -5.64 -4.69
N PHE A 120 -9.14 -6.08 -4.69
CA PHE A 120 -8.27 -6.01 -3.52
C PHE A 120 -8.09 -4.57 -3.03
N GLY A 121 -7.84 -3.61 -3.92
CA GLY A 121 -7.73 -2.19 -3.59
C GLY A 121 -9.01 -1.62 -2.94
N ILE A 122 -10.18 -1.98 -3.46
CA ILE A 122 -11.48 -1.59 -2.89
C ILE A 122 -11.66 -2.20 -1.50
N LEU A 123 -11.43 -3.51 -1.37
CA LEU A 123 -11.55 -4.22 -0.09
C LEU A 123 -10.58 -3.66 0.95
N HIS A 124 -9.34 -3.37 0.55
CA HIS A 124 -8.33 -2.78 1.41
C HIS A 124 -8.70 -1.35 1.83
N ALA A 125 -9.23 -0.53 0.92
CA ALA A 125 -9.72 0.82 1.26
C ALA A 125 -10.91 0.75 2.23
N LEU A 126 -11.86 -0.16 2.02
CA LEU A 126 -12.98 -0.38 2.92
C LEU A 126 -12.52 -0.90 4.29
N ALA A 127 -11.60 -1.88 4.31
CA ALA A 127 -11.03 -2.40 5.54
C ALA A 127 -10.30 -1.29 6.32
N GLN A 128 -9.52 -0.47 5.62
CA GLN A 128 -8.84 0.66 6.25
C GLN A 128 -9.81 1.72 6.79
N ALA A 129 -10.88 2.05 6.05
CA ALA A 129 -11.85 3.06 6.47
C ALA A 129 -12.75 2.58 7.63
N PHE A 130 -13.25 1.35 7.56
CA PHE A 130 -14.29 0.84 8.47
C PHE A 130 -13.75 -0.04 9.59
N VAL A 131 -12.66 -0.78 9.37
CA VAL A 131 -12.17 -1.78 10.34
C VAL A 131 -11.07 -1.19 11.22
N THR A 132 -10.18 -0.34 10.67
CA THR A 132 -9.07 0.26 11.45
C THR A 132 -9.56 1.01 12.68
N GLY A 133 -10.49 1.96 12.51
CA GLY A 133 -10.96 2.81 13.61
C GLY A 133 -11.56 2.01 14.78
N PRO A 134 -12.57 1.15 14.53
CA PRO A 134 -13.15 0.30 15.57
C PRO A 134 -12.18 -0.72 16.16
N ALA A 135 -11.31 -1.34 15.35
CA ALA A 135 -10.35 -2.32 15.82
C ALA A 135 -9.34 -1.68 16.79
N THR A 136 -8.78 -0.52 16.45
CA THR A 136 -7.84 0.21 17.31
C THR A 136 -8.53 0.71 18.59
N LYS A 137 -9.79 1.18 18.51
CA LYS A 137 -10.54 1.61 19.70
C LYS A 137 -10.92 0.46 20.63
N ARG A 138 -11.24 -0.73 20.10
CA ARG A 138 -11.76 -1.86 20.89
C ARG A 138 -10.67 -2.76 21.45
N PHE A 139 -9.59 -3.00 20.69
CA PHE A 139 -8.53 -3.94 21.08
C PHE A 139 -7.21 -3.24 21.47
N GLY A 140 -7.08 -1.95 21.18
CA GLY A 140 -5.84 -1.19 21.34
C GLY A 140 -4.88 -1.38 20.16
N GLU A 141 -3.94 -0.44 20.01
CA GLU A 141 -3.02 -0.36 18.86
C GLU A 141 -2.16 -1.63 18.71
N LYS A 142 -1.62 -2.16 19.81
CA LYS A 142 -0.77 -3.37 19.79
C LYS A 142 -1.53 -4.61 19.31
N GLN A 143 -2.75 -4.84 19.80
CA GLN A 143 -3.54 -6.01 19.42
C GLN A 143 -4.07 -5.87 17.98
N ALA A 144 -4.39 -4.65 17.53
CA ALA A 144 -4.76 -4.41 16.15
C ALA A 144 -3.61 -4.75 15.18
N ILE A 145 -2.36 -4.41 15.53
CA ILE A 145 -1.17 -4.80 14.74
C ILE A 145 -1.02 -6.32 14.71
N ILE A 146 -1.10 -7.00 15.86
CA ILE A 146 -0.98 -8.46 15.93
C ILE A 146 -2.10 -9.15 15.14
N ALA A 147 -3.34 -8.68 15.25
CA ALA A 147 -4.47 -9.23 14.51
C ALA A 147 -4.30 -9.04 13.00
N GLY A 148 -3.78 -7.88 12.55
CA GLY A 148 -3.46 -7.64 11.15
C GLY A 148 -2.38 -8.60 10.62
N MET A 149 -1.28 -8.74 11.37
CA MET A 149 -0.20 -9.68 11.01
C MET A 149 -0.68 -11.14 11.00
N ALA A 150 -1.55 -11.53 11.93
CA ALA A 150 -2.14 -12.86 11.97
C ALA A 150 -3.09 -13.11 10.79
N ALA A 151 -3.88 -12.10 10.40
CA ALA A 151 -4.74 -12.17 9.22
C ALA A 151 -3.93 -12.32 7.93
N ASP A 152 -2.84 -11.56 7.77
CA ASP A 152 -1.92 -11.70 6.63
C ASP A 152 -1.27 -13.08 6.60
N ALA A 153 -0.72 -13.54 7.73
CA ALA A 153 -0.09 -14.85 7.83
C ALA A 153 -1.06 -15.97 7.45
N LEU A 154 -2.28 -15.93 7.99
CA LEU A 154 -3.33 -16.90 7.65
C LEU A 154 -3.74 -16.79 6.17
N GLY A 155 -3.82 -15.57 5.63
CA GLY A 155 -4.09 -15.31 4.22
C GLY A 155 -3.07 -15.96 3.29
N TYR A 156 -1.78 -15.81 3.58
CA TYR A 156 -0.71 -16.45 2.80
C TYR A 156 -0.71 -17.97 2.91
N VAL A 157 -0.96 -18.52 4.11
CA VAL A 157 -1.08 -19.97 4.29
C VAL A 157 -2.25 -20.51 3.47
N LEU A 158 -3.42 -19.88 3.53
CA LEU A 158 -4.58 -20.27 2.73
C LEU A 158 -4.30 -20.14 1.23
N LEU A 159 -3.55 -19.12 0.81
CA LEU A 159 -3.16 -18.92 -0.58
C LEU A 159 -2.25 -20.06 -1.08
N ALA A 160 -1.35 -20.58 -0.23
CA ALA A 160 -0.51 -21.72 -0.57
C ALA A 160 -1.31 -23.01 -0.87
N PHE A 161 -2.44 -23.19 -0.19
CA PHE A 161 -3.36 -24.33 -0.43
C PHE A 161 -4.44 -24.03 -1.49
N ALA A 162 -4.48 -22.83 -2.04
CA ALA A 162 -5.46 -22.46 -3.05
C ALA A 162 -5.21 -23.25 -4.35
N THR A 163 -6.21 -24.05 -4.73
CA THR A 163 -6.17 -24.87 -5.96
C THR A 163 -7.03 -24.31 -7.08
N ARG A 164 -7.99 -23.44 -6.75
CA ARG A 164 -8.92 -22.83 -7.71
C ARG A 164 -8.90 -21.31 -7.60
N GLY A 165 -8.96 -20.61 -8.73
CA GLY A 165 -8.87 -19.13 -8.77
C GLY A 165 -9.96 -18.43 -7.95
N TRP A 166 -11.17 -19.01 -7.83
CA TRP A 166 -12.23 -18.41 -7.01
C TRP A 166 -11.89 -18.34 -5.52
N MET A 167 -10.99 -19.21 -5.02
CA MET A 167 -10.55 -19.23 -3.63
C MET A 167 -9.71 -18.00 -3.27
N ALA A 168 -9.10 -17.33 -4.26
CA ALA A 168 -8.31 -16.13 -4.03
C ALA A 168 -9.17 -14.93 -3.54
N PHE A 169 -10.42 -14.82 -3.98
CA PHE A 169 -11.31 -13.71 -3.59
C PHE A 169 -11.65 -13.65 -2.08
N PRO A 170 -12.08 -14.75 -1.41
CA PRO A 170 -12.28 -14.72 0.04
C PRO A 170 -10.95 -14.52 0.79
N ILE A 171 -9.83 -15.05 0.28
CA ILE A 171 -8.50 -14.85 0.87
C ILE A 171 -8.07 -13.37 0.78
N MET A 172 -8.41 -12.67 -0.30
CA MET A 172 -8.18 -11.22 -0.43
C MET A 172 -8.89 -10.40 0.64
N ILE A 173 -10.08 -10.80 1.09
CA ILE A 173 -10.78 -10.09 2.18
C ILE A 173 -9.95 -10.19 3.47
N LEU A 174 -9.39 -11.36 3.73
CA LEU A 174 -8.54 -11.59 4.89
C LEU A 174 -7.23 -10.79 4.80
N LEU A 175 -6.54 -10.83 3.66
CA LEU A 175 -5.34 -10.00 3.40
C LEU A 175 -5.64 -8.49 3.47
N ALA A 176 -6.80 -8.06 2.96
CA ALA A 176 -7.21 -6.66 3.02
C ALA A 176 -7.39 -6.18 4.47
N SER A 177 -7.82 -7.07 5.38
CA SER A 177 -7.91 -6.77 6.81
C SER A 177 -6.55 -6.71 7.52
N GLY A 178 -5.50 -7.33 6.95
CA GLY A 178 -4.11 -7.20 7.44
C GLY A 178 -3.58 -5.76 7.38
N GLY A 179 -4.07 -4.97 6.42
CA GLY A 179 -3.72 -3.56 6.19
C GLY A 179 -4.01 -2.59 7.34
N ILE A 180 -4.66 -3.04 8.42
CA ILE A 180 -4.95 -2.26 9.64
C ILE A 180 -3.66 -1.95 10.43
N GLY A 181 -2.63 -2.79 10.33
CA GLY A 181 -1.44 -2.65 11.15
C GLY A 181 -0.60 -1.40 10.85
N MET A 182 -0.53 -0.97 9.58
CA MET A 182 0.21 0.22 9.16
C MET A 182 -0.28 1.54 9.77
N PRO A 183 -1.58 1.91 9.65
CA PRO A 183 -2.09 3.14 10.26
C PRO A 183 -2.03 3.10 11.80
N ALA A 184 -2.22 1.93 12.42
CA ALA A 184 -2.06 1.78 13.87
C ALA A 184 -0.60 2.02 14.31
N LEU A 185 0.37 1.50 13.55
CA LEU A 185 1.79 1.71 13.83
C LEU A 185 2.22 3.17 13.61
N GLN A 186 1.69 3.83 12.59
CA GLN A 186 1.91 5.27 12.37
C GLN A 186 1.33 6.13 13.51
N ALA A 187 0.14 5.78 14.03
CA ALA A 187 -0.46 6.44 15.18
C ALA A 187 0.38 6.26 16.46
N MET A 188 0.91 5.06 16.70
CA MET A 188 1.82 4.77 17.81
C MET A 188 3.12 5.58 17.74
N LEU A 189 3.74 5.63 16.55
CA LEU A 189 4.98 6.39 16.34
C LEU A 189 4.77 7.89 16.53
N SER A 190 3.66 8.43 16.01
CA SER A 190 3.34 9.86 16.16
C SER A 190 3.05 10.28 17.60
N ARG A 191 2.72 9.35 18.51
CA ARG A 191 2.54 9.62 19.94
C ARG A 191 3.84 9.62 20.74
N GLN A 192 4.92 9.08 20.18
CA GLN A 192 6.22 8.98 20.83
C GLN A 192 7.18 10.14 20.51
N VAL A 193 6.78 11.04 19.61
CA VAL A 193 7.48 12.28 19.21
C VAL A 193 6.66 13.48 19.63
#